data_AF-A0A1Q7MGF2-F1
#
_entry.id   AF-A0A1Q7MGF2-F1
#
_cell.length_a   1.000
_cell.length_b   1.000
_cell.length_c   1.000
_cell.angle_alpha   90.00
_cell.angle_beta   90.00
_cell.angle_gamma   90.00
#
_symmetry.space_group_name_H-M   'P 1'
#
loop_
_entity.id
_entity.type
_entity.pdbx_description
1 polymer ?
#
loop_
_entity_poly.entity_id
_entity_poly.type
_entity_poly.pdbx_seq_one_letter_code
_entity_poly.pdbx_strand_id
1 'polypeptide(L)'
;MSWEVIGAIIGLTGLRLGWIVKRQVHKDISFYILPGLSNLRKVIRYDPEFSYVPYGLIWYAINVPIVRLGRYSGRFWMAVLALIDSLFLWYSFQYLGLTVFFVYVVIGTFQLLRAPWNASINWLIMLAPISWIFLLMAPIAKFPVGLPIQVWRYTGRAVGHQHNYIYFGLLGTLWLIVCNHLYLLPEIESSIVIGLGVVWCFIFVYAYLERRAGRRESMAEPLA
;
A
#
# COMPACT_ATOMS: atom_id res chain seq x y z
N MET A 1 -20.72 -8.70 17.59
CA MET A 1 -20.11 -7.48 16.97
C MET A 1 -20.32 -6.33 17.94
N SER A 2 -19.26 -5.80 18.56
CA SER A 2 -19.41 -4.66 19.48
C SER A 2 -19.54 -3.37 18.68
N TRP A 3 -20.51 -2.53 19.03
CA TRP A 3 -20.70 -1.19 18.46
C TRP A 3 -19.42 -0.34 18.51
N GLU A 4 -18.55 -0.64 19.46
CA GLU A 4 -17.21 -0.05 19.64
C GLU A 4 -16.33 -0.21 18.40
N VAL A 5 -16.29 -1.40 17.78
CA VAL A 5 -15.42 -1.66 16.63
C VAL A 5 -15.93 -0.91 15.40
N ILE A 6 -17.25 -0.85 15.21
CA ILE A 6 -17.86 -0.07 14.13
C ILE A 6 -17.55 1.41 14.33
N GLY A 7 -17.73 1.92 15.55
CA GLY A 7 -17.38 3.29 15.92
C GLY A 7 -15.90 3.61 15.67
N ALA A 8 -15.00 2.68 16.01
CA ALA A 8 -13.56 2.83 15.77
C ALA A 8 -13.23 2.88 14.27
N ILE A 9 -13.85 2.02 13.44
CA ILE A 9 -13.66 2.03 11.98
C ILE A 9 -14.17 3.34 11.38
N ILE A 10 -15.36 3.81 11.80
CA ILE A 10 -15.92 5.09 11.35
C ILE A 10 -14.99 6.25 11.75
N GLY A 11 -14.57 6.30 13.01
CA GLY A 11 -13.66 7.32 13.52
C GLY A 11 -12.32 7.34 12.79
N LEU A 12 -11.70 6.18 12.62
CA LEU A 12 -10.44 6.04 11.87
C LEU A 12 -10.60 6.46 10.41
N THR A 13 -11.69 6.07 9.76
CA THR A 13 -11.99 6.44 8.36
C THR A 13 -12.18 7.96 8.24
N GLY A 14 -12.92 8.57 9.16
CA GLY A 14 -13.08 10.03 9.24
C GLY A 14 -11.75 10.76 9.41
N LEU A 15 -10.87 10.27 10.31
CA LEU A 15 -9.52 10.82 10.49
C LEU A 15 -8.67 10.70 9.23
N ARG A 16 -8.69 9.54 8.55
CA ARG A 16 -7.98 9.32 7.29
C ARG A 16 -8.47 10.28 6.19
N LEU A 17 -9.78 10.43 6.05
CA LEU A 17 -10.37 11.39 5.09
C LEU A 17 -9.98 12.83 5.41
N GLY A 18 -10.07 13.23 6.68
CA GLY A 18 -9.64 14.56 7.13
C GLY A 18 -8.16 14.83 6.83
N TRP A 19 -7.30 13.82 6.98
CA TRP A 19 -5.88 13.91 6.63
C TRP A 19 -5.67 14.06 5.11
N ILE A 20 -6.38 13.27 4.30
CA ILE A 20 -6.30 13.29 2.83
C ILE A 20 -6.73 14.65 2.27
N VAL A 21 -7.77 15.27 2.86
CA VAL A 21 -8.24 16.60 2.44
C VAL A 21 -7.22 17.69 2.77
N LYS A 22 -6.61 17.63 3.96
CA LYS A 22 -5.69 18.67 4.46
C LYS A 22 -4.28 18.59 3.87
N ARG A 23 -3.81 17.39 3.49
CA ARG A 23 -2.45 17.20 2.95
C ARG A 23 -2.40 17.36 1.44
N GLN A 24 -1.22 17.75 0.96
CA GLN A 24 -0.90 17.68 -0.47
C GLN A 24 -0.83 16.23 -0.91
N VAL A 25 -1.33 15.98 -2.13
CA VAL A 25 -1.23 14.68 -2.79
C VAL A 25 0.24 14.34 -2.96
N HIS A 26 0.60 13.08 -2.66
CA HIS A 26 2.00 12.66 -2.78
C HIS A 26 2.46 12.80 -4.23
N LYS A 27 3.67 13.33 -4.45
CA LYS A 27 4.22 13.62 -5.79
C LYS A 27 4.14 12.39 -6.69
N ASP A 28 4.41 11.21 -6.16
CA ASP A 28 4.39 9.98 -6.96
C ASP A 28 3.03 9.64 -7.55
N ILE A 29 1.96 10.06 -6.87
CA ILE A 29 0.59 9.87 -7.38
C ILE A 29 0.41 10.69 -8.66
N SER A 30 0.84 11.94 -8.64
CA SER A 30 0.71 12.86 -9.78
C SER A 30 1.68 12.52 -10.92
N PHE A 31 2.91 12.10 -10.60
CA PHE A 31 3.95 11.87 -11.62
C PHE A 31 4.02 10.44 -12.16
N TYR A 32 3.73 9.42 -11.35
CA TYR A 32 3.90 8.02 -11.75
C TYR A 32 2.57 7.25 -11.80
N ILE A 33 1.72 7.39 -10.78
CA ILE A 33 0.51 6.55 -10.63
C ILE A 33 -0.62 6.98 -11.58
N LEU A 34 -1.04 8.24 -11.52
CA LEU A 34 -2.16 8.74 -12.35
C LEU A 34 -1.85 8.70 -13.84
N PRO A 35 -0.64 9.09 -14.31
CA PRO A 35 -0.28 8.95 -15.72
C PRO A 35 -0.32 7.49 -16.18
N GLY A 36 0.20 6.57 -15.35
CA GLY A 36 0.14 5.13 -15.61
C GLY A 36 -1.29 4.63 -15.76
N LEU A 37 -2.18 5.03 -14.85
CA LEU A 37 -3.60 4.63 -14.86
C LEU A 37 -4.39 5.21 -16.04
N SER A 38 -4.15 6.47 -16.42
CA SER A 38 -4.85 7.14 -17.52
C SER A 38 -4.41 6.65 -18.90
N ASN A 39 -3.18 6.12 -19.01
CA ASN A 39 -2.58 5.68 -20.26
C ASN A 39 -2.37 4.16 -20.34
N LEU A 40 -3.21 3.34 -19.68
CA LEU A 40 -3.09 1.88 -19.70
C LEU A 40 -2.96 1.30 -21.13
N ARG A 41 -3.67 1.86 -22.12
CA ARG A 41 -3.56 1.43 -23.52
C ARG A 41 -2.14 1.59 -24.08
N LYS A 42 -1.43 2.67 -23.72
CA LYS A 42 -0.03 2.90 -24.12
C LYS A 42 0.91 1.92 -23.44
N VAL A 43 0.66 1.59 -22.17
CA VAL A 43 1.41 0.57 -21.42
C VAL A 43 1.27 -0.80 -22.06
N ILE A 44 0.03 -1.22 -22.38
CA ILE A 44 -0.26 -2.53 -22.99
C ILE A 44 0.32 -2.64 -24.41
N ARG A 45 0.28 -1.55 -25.19
CA ARG A 45 0.82 -1.52 -26.57
C ARG A 45 2.33 -1.30 -26.65
N TYR A 46 3.01 -1.15 -25.52
CA TYR A 46 4.42 -0.79 -25.45
C TYR A 46 4.74 0.47 -26.27
N ASP A 47 4.21 1.61 -25.81
CA ASP A 47 4.65 2.92 -26.31
C ASP A 47 6.05 3.22 -25.75
N PRO A 48 7.12 3.29 -26.59
CA PRO A 48 8.49 3.48 -26.12
C PRO A 48 8.72 4.82 -25.42
N GLU A 49 7.87 5.82 -25.67
CA GLU A 49 7.91 7.13 -25.01
C GLU A 49 7.25 7.11 -23.62
N PHE A 50 6.61 6.01 -23.24
CA PHE A 50 5.86 5.90 -21.99
C PHE A 50 6.60 5.04 -20.94
N SER A 51 7.18 5.70 -19.92
CA SER A 51 8.01 5.05 -18.89
C SER A 51 7.33 4.85 -17.52
N TYR A 52 6.04 5.16 -17.40
CA TYR A 52 5.34 5.18 -16.10
C TYR A 52 4.58 3.87 -15.83
N VAL A 53 5.32 2.82 -15.45
CA VAL A 53 4.76 1.48 -15.20
C VAL A 53 5.04 1.04 -13.77
N PRO A 54 4.18 1.41 -12.81
CA PRO A 54 4.45 1.19 -11.40
C PRO A 54 4.12 -0.23 -10.90
N TYR A 55 3.22 -0.97 -11.58
CA TYR A 55 2.64 -2.24 -11.10
C TYR A 55 2.19 -3.17 -12.26
N GLY A 56 1.74 -4.38 -11.93
CA GLY A 56 1.23 -5.37 -12.89
C GLY A 56 -0.22 -5.20 -13.31
N LEU A 57 -0.67 -6.04 -14.25
CA LEU A 57 -2.00 -5.92 -14.87
C LEU A 57 -3.15 -6.10 -13.86
N ILE A 58 -3.00 -6.98 -12.86
CA ILE A 58 -3.99 -7.17 -11.78
C ILE A 58 -4.21 -5.86 -11.01
N TRP A 59 -3.12 -5.17 -10.69
CA TRP A 59 -3.21 -3.88 -10.00
C TRP A 59 -3.95 -2.84 -10.84
N TYR A 60 -3.68 -2.79 -12.15
CA TYR A 60 -4.42 -1.91 -13.07
C TYR A 60 -5.91 -2.27 -13.15
N ALA A 61 -6.24 -3.57 -13.19
CA ALA A 61 -7.61 -4.04 -13.24
C ALA A 61 -8.44 -3.55 -12.04
N ILE A 62 -7.81 -3.46 -10.86
CA ILE A 62 -8.45 -2.94 -9.64
C ILE A 62 -8.49 -1.40 -9.65
N ASN A 63 -7.37 -0.74 -9.95
CA ASN A 63 -7.24 0.70 -9.71
C ASN A 63 -7.81 1.58 -10.83
N VAL A 64 -7.87 1.10 -12.08
CA VAL A 64 -8.41 1.86 -13.22
C VAL A 64 -9.91 2.19 -13.03
N PRO A 65 -10.79 1.25 -12.65
CA PRO A 65 -12.18 1.57 -12.32
C PRO A 65 -12.30 2.61 -11.19
N ILE A 66 -11.48 2.49 -10.15
CA ILE A 66 -11.53 3.36 -8.96
C ILE A 66 -11.11 4.80 -9.32
N VAL A 67 -10.02 4.96 -10.07
CA VAL A 67 -9.55 6.29 -10.46
C VAL A 67 -10.51 6.97 -11.46
N ARG A 68 -11.22 6.18 -12.28
CA ARG A 68 -12.27 6.69 -13.18
C ARG A 68 -13.46 7.24 -12.40
N LEU A 69 -13.89 6.58 -11.32
CA LEU A 69 -14.91 7.12 -10.41
C LEU A 69 -14.50 8.50 -9.88
N GLY A 70 -13.20 8.69 -9.65
CA GLY A 70 -12.62 9.96 -9.20
C GLY A 70 -12.21 10.95 -10.28
N ARG A 71 -12.58 10.72 -11.54
CA ARG A 71 -12.23 11.59 -12.68
C ARG A 71 -10.73 11.90 -12.73
N TYR A 72 -9.88 10.94 -12.37
CA TYR A 72 -8.41 11.09 -12.31
C TYR A 72 -7.88 12.17 -11.36
N SER A 73 -8.68 12.61 -10.38
CA SER A 73 -8.20 13.41 -9.26
C SER A 73 -7.50 12.52 -8.24
N GLY A 74 -6.20 12.74 -8.00
CA GLY A 74 -5.43 11.95 -7.03
C GLY A 74 -6.00 12.01 -5.61
N ARG A 75 -6.49 13.18 -5.19
CA ARG A 75 -7.13 13.35 -3.88
C ARG A 75 -8.44 12.57 -3.78
N PHE A 76 -9.29 12.65 -4.81
CA PHE A 76 -10.56 11.93 -4.81
C PHE A 76 -10.31 10.42 -4.88
N TRP A 77 -9.37 9.97 -5.71
CA TRP A 77 -8.96 8.57 -5.77
C TRP A 77 -8.52 8.06 -4.40
N MET A 78 -7.65 8.78 -3.68
CA MET A 78 -7.28 8.43 -2.30
C MET A 78 -8.47 8.38 -1.34
N ALA A 79 -9.43 9.30 -1.46
CA ALA A 79 -10.64 9.28 -0.63
C ALA A 79 -11.51 8.05 -0.90
N VAL A 80 -11.68 7.66 -2.18
CA VAL A 80 -12.39 6.43 -2.55
C VAL A 80 -11.66 5.19 -2.04
N LEU A 81 -10.32 5.15 -2.15
CA LEU A 81 -9.53 4.07 -1.55
C LEU A 81 -9.78 3.97 -0.04
N ALA A 82 -9.82 5.10 0.68
CA ALA A 82 -10.07 5.12 2.12
C ALA A 82 -11.46 4.56 2.49
N LEU A 83 -12.48 4.86 1.68
CA LEU A 83 -13.83 4.34 1.86
C LEU A 83 -13.90 2.84 1.61
N ILE A 84 -13.28 2.35 0.53
CA ILE A 84 -13.21 0.91 0.25
C ILE A 84 -12.42 0.20 1.37
N ASP A 85 -11.31 0.79 1.82
CA ASP A 85 -10.48 0.22 2.89
C ASP A 85 -11.22 0.07 4.23
N SER A 86 -12.26 0.88 4.48
CA SER A 86 -13.11 0.72 5.67
C SER A 86 -13.89 -0.61 5.67
N LEU A 87 -14.24 -1.12 4.48
CA LEU A 87 -14.85 -2.45 4.33
C LEU A 87 -13.84 -3.55 4.65
N PHE A 88 -12.58 -3.37 4.26
CA PHE A 88 -11.50 -4.31 4.57
C PHE A 88 -11.10 -4.29 6.05
N LEU A 89 -11.18 -3.14 6.72
CA LEU A 89 -11.03 -3.06 8.18
C LEU A 89 -12.12 -3.88 8.87
N TRP A 90 -13.38 -3.70 8.47
CA TRP A 90 -14.48 -4.49 9.01
C TRP A 90 -14.30 -5.98 8.72
N TYR A 91 -13.97 -6.33 7.47
CA TYR A 91 -13.73 -7.71 7.05
C TYR A 91 -12.61 -8.37 7.88
N SER A 92 -11.48 -7.68 8.06
CA SER A 92 -10.36 -8.22 8.84
C SER A 92 -10.74 -8.53 10.29
N PHE A 93 -11.54 -7.67 10.92
CA PHE A 93 -12.05 -7.93 12.26
C PHE A 93 -12.97 -9.16 12.31
N GLN A 94 -13.86 -9.32 11.33
CA GLN A 94 -14.82 -10.43 11.30
C GLN A 94 -14.16 -11.79 11.03
N TYR A 95 -13.15 -11.84 10.18
CA TYR A 95 -12.65 -13.09 9.62
C TYR A 95 -11.19 -13.43 9.97
N LEU A 96 -10.39 -12.46 10.43
CA LEU A 96 -8.96 -12.65 10.74
C LEU A 96 -8.63 -12.34 12.21
N GLY A 97 -9.64 -12.01 13.02
CA GLY A 97 -9.47 -11.75 14.45
C GLY A 97 -8.80 -10.41 14.79
N LEU A 98 -8.66 -10.16 16.10
CA LEU A 98 -8.19 -8.88 16.62
C LEU A 98 -6.73 -8.57 16.30
N THR A 99 -5.85 -9.57 16.35
CA THR A 99 -4.41 -9.38 16.08
C THR A 99 -4.18 -8.85 14.67
N VAL A 100 -4.73 -9.54 13.66
CA VAL A 100 -4.60 -9.12 12.26
C VAL A 100 -5.33 -7.81 12.02
N PHE A 101 -6.48 -7.58 12.65
CA PHE A 101 -7.18 -6.29 12.59
C PHE A 101 -6.29 -5.12 13.05
N PHE A 102 -5.62 -5.22 14.20
CA PHE A 102 -4.74 -4.15 14.69
C PHE A 102 -3.52 -3.93 13.79
N VAL A 103 -2.90 -5.01 13.33
CA VAL A 103 -1.81 -4.95 12.34
C VAL A 103 -2.29 -4.24 11.08
N TYR A 104 -3.49 -4.58 10.59
CA TYR A 104 -4.08 -3.98 9.41
C TYR A 104 -4.44 -2.51 9.60
N VAL A 105 -4.93 -2.12 10.79
CA VAL A 105 -5.13 -0.71 11.15
C VAL A 105 -3.83 0.07 11.00
N VAL A 106 -2.70 -0.44 11.51
CA VAL A 106 -1.41 0.26 11.45
C VAL A 106 -0.84 0.28 10.03
N ILE A 107 -0.67 -0.89 9.42
CA ILE A 107 -0.06 -1.04 8.09
C ILE A 107 -0.95 -0.39 7.02
N GLY A 108 -2.25 -0.69 7.05
CA GLY A 108 -3.23 -0.16 6.11
C GLY A 108 -3.34 1.35 6.20
N THR A 109 -3.37 1.94 7.41
CA THR A 109 -3.36 3.41 7.55
C THR A 109 -2.07 4.00 7.00
N PHE A 110 -0.91 3.46 7.38
CA PHE A 110 0.36 4.01 6.93
C PHE A 110 0.48 3.98 5.41
N GLN A 111 0.14 2.84 4.79
CA GLN A 111 0.19 2.69 3.35
C GLN A 111 -0.86 3.56 2.65
N LEU A 112 -2.10 3.62 3.13
CA LEU A 112 -3.12 4.49 2.51
C LEU A 112 -2.68 5.96 2.48
N LEU A 113 -2.03 6.44 3.54
CA LEU A 113 -1.63 7.85 3.63
C LEU A 113 -0.29 8.15 2.94
N ARG A 114 0.63 7.17 2.83
CA ARG A 114 1.98 7.39 2.28
C ARG A 114 2.22 6.76 0.92
N ALA A 115 1.62 5.61 0.65
CA ALA A 115 1.75 4.83 -0.58
C ALA A 115 0.38 4.25 -0.99
N PRO A 116 -0.64 5.10 -1.27
CA PRO A 116 -2.03 4.69 -1.45
C PRO A 116 -2.23 3.65 -2.55
N TRP A 117 -1.35 3.63 -3.55
CA TRP A 117 -1.33 2.63 -4.60
C TRP A 117 -1.17 1.20 -4.06
N ASN A 118 -0.62 0.99 -2.85
CA ASN A 118 -0.53 -0.33 -2.23
C ASN A 118 -1.83 -0.78 -1.54
N ALA A 119 -2.84 0.10 -1.37
CA ALA A 119 -4.10 -0.26 -0.71
C ALA A 119 -4.79 -1.45 -1.39
N SER A 120 -4.82 -1.46 -2.73
CA SER A 120 -5.35 -2.60 -3.50
C SER A 120 -4.61 -3.93 -3.25
N ILE A 121 -3.33 -3.89 -2.92
CA ILE A 121 -2.54 -5.09 -2.63
C ILE A 121 -2.82 -5.58 -1.21
N ASN A 122 -2.93 -4.65 -0.26
CA ASN A 122 -3.43 -4.93 1.09
C ASN A 122 -4.79 -5.63 1.05
N TRP A 123 -5.69 -5.17 0.19
CA TRP A 123 -7.01 -5.79 0.01
C TRP A 123 -6.91 -7.22 -0.51
N LEU A 124 -6.06 -7.48 -1.51
CA LEU A 124 -5.79 -8.84 -1.97
C LEU A 124 -5.28 -9.71 -0.81
N ILE A 125 -4.35 -9.23 0.01
CA ILE A 125 -3.88 -9.99 1.19
C ILE A 125 -5.05 -10.28 2.15
N MET A 126 -5.89 -9.29 2.44
CA MET A 126 -7.03 -9.45 3.34
C MET A 126 -8.09 -10.42 2.81
N LEU A 127 -8.21 -10.64 1.49
CA LEU A 127 -9.17 -11.60 0.91
C LEU A 127 -8.73 -13.07 1.03
N ALA A 128 -7.57 -13.35 1.63
CA ALA A 128 -7.06 -14.70 1.83
C ALA A 128 -8.06 -15.69 2.49
N PRO A 129 -8.92 -15.30 3.46
CA PRO A 129 -9.91 -16.22 4.02
C PRO A 129 -10.96 -16.70 2.99
N ILE A 130 -11.19 -15.94 1.90
CA ILE A 130 -12.07 -16.38 0.80
C ILE A 130 -11.36 -17.42 -0.06
N SER A 131 -10.09 -17.19 -0.38
CA SER A 131 -9.26 -18.11 -1.16
C SER A 131 -7.78 -17.80 -1.01
N TRP A 132 -6.96 -18.83 -0.83
CA TRP A 132 -5.50 -18.71 -0.77
C TRP A 132 -4.91 -18.06 -2.04
N ILE A 133 -5.61 -18.16 -3.18
CA ILE A 133 -5.19 -17.57 -4.46
C ILE A 133 -4.99 -16.04 -4.31
N PHE A 134 -5.73 -15.38 -3.42
CA PHE A 134 -5.54 -13.95 -3.18
C PHE A 134 -4.15 -13.61 -2.59
N LEU A 135 -3.56 -14.51 -1.78
CA LEU A 135 -2.17 -14.38 -1.32
C LEU A 135 -1.18 -14.53 -2.48
N LEU A 136 -1.48 -15.34 -3.49
CA LEU A 136 -0.64 -15.43 -4.70
C LEU A 136 -0.82 -14.20 -5.60
N MET A 137 -2.06 -13.68 -5.71
CA MET A 137 -2.36 -12.51 -6.54
C MET A 137 -1.74 -11.22 -5.99
N ALA A 138 -1.59 -11.07 -4.67
CA ALA A 138 -0.97 -9.90 -4.05
C ALA A 138 0.45 -9.59 -4.58
N PRO A 139 1.43 -10.52 -4.54
CA PRO A 139 2.74 -10.29 -5.13
C PRO A 139 2.66 -10.17 -6.66
N ILE A 140 1.83 -10.96 -7.35
CA ILE A 140 1.65 -10.84 -8.82
C ILE A 140 1.19 -9.43 -9.21
N ALA A 141 0.26 -8.82 -8.45
CA ALA A 141 -0.20 -7.46 -8.66
C ALA A 141 0.90 -6.42 -8.40
N LYS A 142 1.83 -6.71 -7.48
CA LYS A 142 2.96 -5.85 -7.14
C LYS A 142 3.99 -5.75 -8.27
N PHE A 143 4.25 -6.88 -8.94
CA PHE A 143 5.24 -6.98 -10.02
C PHE A 143 4.61 -6.73 -11.40
N PRO A 144 5.38 -6.39 -12.46
CA PRO A 144 4.83 -6.07 -13.79
C PRO A 144 4.26 -7.28 -14.57
N VAL A 145 3.75 -8.28 -13.85
CA VAL A 145 3.18 -9.49 -14.44
C VAL A 145 1.94 -9.15 -15.26
N GLY A 146 1.82 -9.76 -16.44
CA GLY A 146 0.75 -9.50 -17.41
C GLY A 146 0.98 -8.27 -18.29
N LEU A 147 2.10 -7.56 -18.15
CA LEU A 147 2.51 -6.48 -19.05
C LEU A 147 3.62 -6.95 -20.01
N PRO A 148 3.80 -6.29 -21.18
CA PRO A 148 4.88 -6.61 -22.11
C PRO A 148 6.26 -6.61 -21.43
N ILE A 149 7.10 -7.62 -21.69
CA ILE A 149 8.43 -7.76 -21.08
C ILE A 149 9.27 -6.49 -21.20
N GLN A 150 9.11 -5.75 -22.31
CA GLN A 150 9.85 -4.54 -22.58
C GLN A 150 9.54 -3.39 -21.59
N VAL A 151 8.39 -3.39 -20.92
CA VAL A 151 8.07 -2.40 -19.87
C VAL A 151 8.59 -2.78 -18.48
N TRP A 152 9.00 -4.02 -18.26
CA TRP A 152 9.41 -4.50 -16.93
C TRP A 152 10.63 -3.74 -16.39
N ARG A 153 11.50 -3.26 -17.30
CA ARG A 153 12.64 -2.40 -16.95
C ARG A 153 12.23 -1.11 -16.25
N TYR A 154 11.06 -0.56 -16.59
CA TYR A 154 10.54 0.67 -15.98
C TYR A 154 10.00 0.41 -14.58
N THR A 155 9.35 -0.72 -14.38
CA THR A 155 8.90 -1.16 -13.05
C THR A 155 10.09 -1.51 -12.16
N GLY A 156 11.11 -2.19 -12.68
CA GLY A 156 12.35 -2.49 -11.95
C GLY A 156 13.07 -1.22 -11.46
N ARG A 157 13.12 -0.17 -12.28
CA ARG A 157 13.63 1.15 -11.86
C ARG A 157 12.75 1.79 -10.78
N ALA A 158 11.43 1.64 -10.86
CA ALA A 158 10.50 2.13 -9.84
C ALA A 158 10.62 1.38 -8.50
N VAL A 159 10.97 0.08 -8.51
CA VAL A 159 11.27 -0.70 -7.30
C VAL A 159 12.55 -0.19 -6.62
N GLY A 160 13.56 0.19 -7.40
CA GLY A 160 14.86 0.65 -6.88
C GLY A 160 14.94 2.12 -6.45
N HIS A 161 13.99 2.98 -6.85
CA HIS A 161 14.02 4.42 -6.51
C HIS A 161 13.21 4.74 -5.24
N GLN A 162 13.91 5.28 -4.23
CA GLN A 162 13.42 5.97 -3.03
C GLN A 162 12.39 5.24 -2.14
N HIS A 163 12.86 4.73 -0.99
CA HIS A 163 12.03 4.28 0.15
C HIS A 163 10.99 3.17 -0.18
N ASN A 164 11.01 2.61 -1.38
CA ASN A 164 10.08 1.56 -1.78
C ASN A 164 10.25 0.31 -0.92
N TYR A 165 11.47 0.03 -0.41
CA TYR A 165 11.72 -1.09 0.50
C TYR A 165 10.88 -1.07 1.77
N ILE A 166 10.56 0.12 2.34
CA ILE A 166 9.67 0.24 3.50
C ILE A 166 8.27 -0.23 3.10
N TYR A 167 7.76 0.27 1.97
CA TYR A 167 6.42 -0.05 1.51
C TYR A 167 6.29 -1.52 1.09
N PHE A 168 7.32 -2.09 0.46
CA PHE A 168 7.42 -3.52 0.15
C PHE A 168 7.50 -4.37 1.40
N GLY A 169 8.33 -3.98 2.37
CA GLY A 169 8.46 -4.69 3.63
C GLY A 169 7.13 -4.75 4.38
N LEU A 170 6.39 -3.64 4.42
CA LEU A 170 5.09 -3.59 5.09
C LEU A 170 4.06 -4.50 4.40
N LEU A 171 4.08 -4.58 3.06
CA LEU A 171 3.26 -5.54 2.30
C LEU A 171 3.66 -6.99 2.63
N GLY A 172 4.96 -7.30 2.62
CA GLY A 172 5.46 -8.63 2.95
C GLY A 172 5.15 -9.03 4.39
N THR A 173 5.24 -8.09 5.33
CA THR A 173 4.89 -8.28 6.74
C THR A 173 3.42 -8.64 6.89
N LEU A 174 2.52 -7.85 6.28
CA LEU A 174 1.09 -8.13 6.31
C LEU A 174 0.76 -9.49 5.67
N TRP A 175 1.42 -9.79 4.54
CA TRP A 175 1.27 -11.05 3.83
C TRP A 175 1.68 -12.24 4.71
N LEU A 176 2.84 -12.17 5.37
CA LEU A 176 3.34 -13.24 6.24
C LEU A 176 2.43 -13.45 7.45
N ILE A 177 1.96 -12.37 8.08
CA ILE A 177 1.05 -12.45 9.23
C ILE A 177 -0.25 -13.14 8.83
N VAL A 178 -0.86 -12.74 7.71
CA VAL A 178 -2.14 -13.33 7.25
C VAL A 178 -1.96 -14.76 6.76
N CYS A 179 -0.88 -15.04 6.04
CA CYS A 179 -0.54 -16.40 5.60
C CYS A 179 -0.34 -17.32 6.81
N ASN A 180 0.40 -16.85 7.83
CA ASN A 180 0.62 -17.63 9.04
C ASN A 180 -0.68 -17.84 9.82
N HIS A 181 -1.49 -16.80 10.00
CA HIS A 181 -2.76 -16.87 10.70
C HIS A 181 -3.72 -17.92 10.10
N LEU A 182 -3.72 -18.06 8.77
CA LEU A 182 -4.65 -18.95 8.06
C LEU A 182 -4.10 -20.36 7.78
N TYR A 183 -2.79 -20.51 7.56
CA TYR A 183 -2.22 -21.73 7.00
C TYR A 183 -1.07 -22.33 7.82
N LEU A 184 -0.57 -21.64 8.84
CA LEU A 184 0.51 -22.12 9.72
C LEU A 184 0.03 -22.21 11.18
N LEU A 185 0.91 -22.66 12.08
CA LEU A 185 0.57 -22.91 13.47
C LEU A 185 0.27 -21.59 14.24
N PRO A 186 -0.82 -21.52 15.04
CA PRO A 186 -1.23 -20.31 15.76
C PRO A 186 -0.19 -19.76 16.75
N GLU A 187 0.59 -20.64 17.41
CA GLU A 187 1.64 -20.22 18.36
C GLU A 187 2.79 -19.45 17.68
N ILE A 188 3.03 -19.73 16.40
CA ILE A 188 4.02 -19.03 15.59
C ILE A 188 3.52 -17.62 15.23
N GLU A 189 2.20 -17.40 15.17
CA GLU A 189 1.61 -16.10 14.80
C GLU A 189 2.03 -14.99 15.75
N SER A 190 1.90 -15.22 17.05
CA SER A 190 2.27 -14.22 18.06
C SER A 190 3.76 -13.88 18.02
N SER A 191 4.61 -14.88 17.80
CA SER A 191 6.06 -14.69 17.69
C SER A 191 6.46 -13.94 16.43
N ILE A 192 5.84 -14.24 15.28
CA ILE A 192 6.07 -13.53 14.01
C ILE A 192 5.59 -12.08 14.11
N VAL A 193 4.40 -11.84 14.65
CA VAL A 193 3.84 -10.49 14.80
C VAL A 193 4.75 -9.65 15.72
N ILE A 194 5.16 -10.19 16.87
CA ILE A 194 6.08 -9.51 17.79
C ILE A 194 7.43 -9.26 17.12
N GLY A 195 8.02 -10.27 16.49
CA GLY A 195 9.33 -10.17 15.83
C GLY A 195 9.33 -9.13 14.71
N LEU A 196 8.34 -9.15 13.81
CA LEU A 196 8.19 -8.17 12.75
C LEU A 196 7.91 -6.77 13.31
N GLY A 197 7.10 -6.66 14.37
CA GLY A 197 6.85 -5.41 15.08
C GLY A 197 8.14 -4.76 15.60
N VAL A 198 9.00 -5.54 16.25
CA VAL A 198 10.31 -5.09 16.74
C VAL A 198 11.20 -4.62 15.59
N VAL A 199 11.29 -5.39 14.50
CA VAL A 199 12.07 -5.02 13.31
C VAL A 199 11.58 -3.69 12.71
N TRP A 200 10.25 -3.50 12.60
CA TRP A 200 9.69 -2.24 12.11
C TRP A 200 9.98 -1.05 13.02
N CYS A 201 9.93 -1.23 14.35
CA CYS A 201 10.32 -0.19 15.28
C CYS A 201 11.75 0.29 15.02
N PHE A 202 12.71 -0.63 14.86
CA PHE A 202 14.09 -0.27 14.53
C PHE A 202 14.20 0.44 13.17
N ILE A 203 13.53 -0.06 12.12
CA ILE A 203 13.55 0.55 10.79
C ILE A 203 12.96 1.98 10.83
N PHE A 204 11.85 2.19 11.53
CA PHE A 204 11.24 3.50 11.63
C PHE A 204 12.08 4.49 12.46
N VAL A 205 12.72 4.02 13.54
CA VAL A 205 13.67 4.83 14.32
C VAL A 205 14.86 5.22 13.46
N TYR A 206 15.46 4.25 12.75
CA TYR A 206 16.57 4.51 11.82
C TYR A 206 16.17 5.53 10.75
N ALA A 207 15.05 5.32 10.05
CA ALA A 207 14.58 6.22 9.01
C ALA A 207 14.23 7.62 9.54
N TYR A 208 13.77 7.72 10.79
CA TYR A 208 13.54 9.01 11.45
C TYR A 208 14.85 9.74 11.75
N LEU A 209 15.85 9.03 12.29
CA LEU A 209 17.16 9.58 12.61
C LEU A 209 17.92 10.01 11.35
N GLU A 210 17.93 9.18 10.31
CA GLU A 210 18.54 9.48 9.00
C GLU A 210 17.96 10.76 8.39
N ARG A 211 16.61 10.91 8.39
CA ARG A 211 15.95 12.13 7.92
C ARG A 211 16.26 13.36 8.76
N ARG A 212 16.55 13.20 10.05
CA ARG A 212 16.93 14.30 10.93
C ARG A 212 18.38 14.72 10.70
N ALA A 213 19.27 13.76 10.43
CA ALA A 213 20.66 14.00 10.06
C ALA A 213 20.77 14.73 8.72
N GLY A 214 20.11 14.24 7.66
CA GLY A 214 20.15 14.87 6.34
C GLY A 214 19.56 16.30 6.32
N ARG A 215 18.57 16.60 7.18
CA ARG A 215 18.08 17.98 7.35
C ARG A 215 19.07 18.91 8.05
N ARG A 216 19.90 18.37 8.95
CA ARG A 216 20.95 19.16 9.62
C ARG A 216 22.08 19.47 8.65
N GLU A 217 22.46 18.51 7.81
CA GLU A 217 23.46 18.71 6.75
C GLU A 217 22.99 19.73 5.72
N SER A 218 21.73 19.64 5.25
CA SER A 218 21.19 20.64 4.31
C SER A 218 21.00 22.05 4.91
N MET A 219 20.99 22.18 6.23
CA MET A 219 20.98 23.48 6.92
C MET A 219 22.40 23.99 7.23
N ALA A 220 23.42 23.14 7.09
CA ALA A 220 24.82 23.46 7.35
C ALA A 220 25.61 23.85 6.09
N GLU A 221 25.09 23.57 4.88
CA GLU A 221 25.60 24.14 3.63
C GLU A 221 25.14 25.60 3.49
N PRO A 222 26.04 26.61 3.56
CA PRO A 222 25.71 27.96 3.17
C PRO A 222 25.56 28.00 1.65
N LEU A 223 24.60 28.79 1.15
CA LEU A 223 24.52 29.20 -0.25
C LEU A 223 25.90 29.68 -0.72
N ALA A 224 26.58 28.85 -1.52
CA ALA A 224 27.78 29.21 -2.27
C ALA A 224 27.38 29.76 -3.64
#